data_AF-A0A434N2W9-F1
#
_entry.id   AF-A0A434N2W9-F1
#
_cell.length_a   1.000
_cell.length_b   1.000
_cell.length_c   1.000
_cell.angle_alpha   90.00
_cell.angle_beta   90.00
_cell.angle_gamma   90.00
#
_symmetry.space_group_name_H-M   'P 1'
#
loop_
_entity.id
_entity.type
_entity.pdbx_description
1 polymer ?
#
loop_
_entity_poly.entity_id
_entity_poly.type
_entity_poly.pdbx_seq_one_letter_code
_entity_poly.pdbx_strand_id
1 'polypeptide(L)'
;MPSLFDILAQAQNGNGMQVLAQQFGLSQQQTLSAVEALLPAFSQGLKRNTSDPYGLGAFMTAMASGQHAKYFEDASRAFSPQGVDEGNGILGHLFGSKELSRAVASQAAQASGISQQVLQQMLPAVASMMMGGLFKQTTNQMQAAGGFGGGSNPLGEIIEQMMRQAGGGAQAPQQRQGPGPMDNPLGKVLQDMFGGGAQQPQSQPQQAPSPYGDNPLGKVLQDMFGGGAQQPQSQPQQAPSPYGDNPLGKVLQDMFGGGAQQPQQSQPQPRQAPQQRPAPQPQANPSGRPRNPFDDLFGKMFETGAQQRDDYQKSVESIFDQFKRGMDRR
;
A
#
# COMPACT_ATOMS: atom_id res chain seq x y z
N MET A 1 -11.37 12.35 -17.71
CA MET A 1 -9.96 12.03 -17.38
C MET A 1 -9.23 11.86 -18.70
N PRO A 2 -8.06 12.48 -18.88
CA PRO A 2 -7.25 12.22 -20.07
C PRO A 2 -6.94 10.72 -20.15
N SER A 3 -6.96 10.18 -21.37
CA SER A 3 -6.72 8.77 -21.59
C SER A 3 -5.25 8.43 -21.33
N LEU A 4 -4.96 7.14 -21.11
CA LEU A 4 -3.58 6.63 -21.01
C LEU A 4 -2.75 6.98 -22.25
N PHE A 5 -3.43 7.07 -23.40
CA PHE A 5 -2.85 7.55 -24.65
C PHE A 5 -2.48 9.03 -24.59
N ASP A 6 -3.40 9.89 -24.15
CA ASP A 6 -3.15 11.34 -24.04
C ASP A 6 -1.98 11.64 -23.11
N ILE A 7 -1.87 10.89 -22.02
CA ILE A 7 -0.75 10.99 -21.08
C ILE A 7 0.55 10.66 -21.80
N LEU A 8 0.63 9.51 -22.48
CA LEU A 8 1.83 9.11 -23.21
C LEU A 8 2.16 10.07 -24.35
N ALA A 9 1.14 10.57 -25.05
CA ALA A 9 1.30 11.58 -26.10
C ALA A 9 1.84 12.90 -25.54
N GLN A 10 1.42 13.30 -24.34
CA GLN A 10 1.94 14.48 -23.64
C GLN A 10 3.32 14.27 -22.98
N ALA A 11 3.85 13.04 -22.97
CA ALA A 11 5.20 12.78 -22.46
C ALA A 11 6.24 13.63 -23.18
N GLN A 12 7.20 14.19 -22.43
CA GLN A 12 8.20 15.12 -22.96
C GLN A 12 7.62 16.26 -23.83
N ASN A 13 6.57 16.94 -23.36
CA ASN A 13 5.94 18.05 -24.09
C ASN A 13 5.45 17.68 -25.50
N GLY A 14 5.00 16.44 -25.72
CA GLY A 14 4.54 15.98 -27.03
C GLY A 14 5.51 15.07 -27.77
N ASN A 15 6.75 14.91 -27.27
CA ASN A 15 7.82 14.22 -27.99
C ASN A 15 7.98 12.73 -27.60
N GLY A 16 7.29 12.24 -26.56
CA GLY A 16 7.46 10.86 -26.08
C GLY A 16 7.25 9.79 -27.16
N MET A 17 6.28 10.01 -28.05
CA MET A 17 5.99 9.13 -29.18
C MET A 17 7.11 9.13 -30.24
N GLN A 18 7.76 10.26 -30.46
CA GLN A 18 8.90 10.35 -31.37
C GLN A 18 10.13 9.68 -30.78
N VAL A 19 10.36 9.80 -29.47
CA VAL A 19 11.46 9.09 -28.79
C VAL A 19 11.25 7.58 -28.87
N LEU A 20 10.02 7.09 -28.65
CA LEU A 20 9.66 5.68 -28.86
C LEU A 20 9.91 5.21 -30.29
N ALA A 21 9.48 6.00 -31.27
CA ALA A 21 9.71 5.71 -32.68
C ALA A 21 11.20 5.57 -33.00
N GLN A 22 12.02 6.51 -32.54
CA GLN A 22 13.47 6.50 -32.75
C GLN A 22 14.17 5.33 -32.03
N GLN A 23 13.77 5.04 -30.79
CA GLN A 23 14.40 4.00 -29.99
C GLN A 23 14.18 2.59 -30.54
N PHE A 24 13.00 2.34 -31.13
CA PHE A 24 12.62 1.03 -31.66
C PHE A 24 12.69 0.93 -33.19
N GLY A 25 13.15 1.99 -33.87
CA GLY A 25 13.21 2.03 -35.34
C GLY A 25 11.83 1.93 -36.00
N LEU A 26 10.79 2.45 -35.36
CA LEU A 26 9.41 2.43 -35.82
C LEU A 26 9.05 3.76 -36.52
N SER A 27 8.13 3.71 -37.47
CA SER A 27 7.50 4.94 -37.98
C SER A 27 6.53 5.52 -36.93
N GLN A 28 6.24 6.83 -37.00
CA GLN A 28 5.23 7.43 -36.10
C GLN A 28 3.89 6.68 -36.14
N GLN A 29 3.46 6.25 -37.33
CA GLN A 29 2.21 5.53 -37.52
C GLN A 29 2.24 4.13 -36.92
N GLN A 30 3.39 3.44 -36.98
CA GLN A 30 3.59 2.17 -36.29
C GLN A 30 3.55 2.38 -34.79
N THR A 31 4.27 3.37 -34.23
CA THR A 31 4.25 3.65 -32.79
C THR A 31 2.84 3.95 -32.29
N LEU A 32 2.06 4.75 -33.03
CA LEU A 32 0.65 5.02 -32.72
C LEU A 32 -0.16 3.72 -32.67
N SER A 33 -0.08 2.91 -33.73
CA SER A 33 -0.78 1.62 -33.82
C SER A 33 -0.36 0.66 -32.70
N ALA A 34 0.91 0.69 -32.31
CA ALA A 34 1.47 -0.12 -31.23
C ALA A 34 0.83 0.24 -29.89
N VAL A 35 0.83 1.54 -29.57
CA VAL A 35 0.26 2.05 -28.32
C VAL A 35 -1.24 1.77 -28.31
N GLU A 36 -1.96 2.09 -29.38
CA GLU A 36 -3.41 1.81 -29.50
C GLU A 36 -3.74 0.32 -29.30
N ALA A 37 -2.94 -0.58 -29.86
CA ALA A 37 -3.13 -2.02 -29.69
C ALA A 37 -2.84 -2.51 -28.26
N LEU A 38 -1.99 -1.79 -27.52
CA LEU A 38 -1.65 -2.11 -26.13
C LEU A 38 -2.66 -1.53 -25.12
N LEU A 39 -3.33 -0.42 -25.45
CA LEU A 39 -4.25 0.30 -24.56
C LEU A 39 -5.33 -0.59 -23.90
N PRO A 40 -6.03 -1.49 -24.61
CA PRO A 40 -7.10 -2.28 -24.00
C PRO A 40 -6.58 -3.15 -22.85
N ALA A 41 -5.42 -3.77 -23.06
CA ALA A 41 -4.77 -4.58 -22.05
C ALA A 41 -4.34 -3.73 -20.85
N PHE A 42 -3.65 -2.62 -21.08
CA PHE A 42 -3.22 -1.71 -20.02
C PHE A 42 -4.39 -1.16 -19.20
N SER A 43 -5.49 -0.76 -19.85
CA SER A 43 -6.70 -0.30 -19.16
C SER A 43 -7.30 -1.40 -18.29
N GLN A 44 -7.38 -2.63 -18.81
CA GLN A 44 -7.90 -3.78 -18.05
C GLN A 44 -6.99 -4.15 -16.87
N GLY A 45 -5.67 -4.15 -17.07
CA GLY A 45 -4.68 -4.39 -16.01
C GLY A 45 -4.76 -3.32 -14.92
N LEU A 46 -4.87 -2.04 -15.31
CA LEU A 46 -5.03 -0.95 -14.36
C LEU A 46 -6.33 -1.05 -13.58
N LYS A 47 -7.47 -1.31 -14.25
CA LYS A 47 -8.77 -1.53 -13.59
C LYS A 47 -8.71 -2.66 -12.57
N ARG A 48 -8.06 -3.78 -12.91
CA ARG A 48 -7.87 -4.90 -11.99
C ARG A 48 -7.02 -4.48 -10.78
N ASN A 49 -5.90 -3.80 -11.02
CA ASN A 49 -4.99 -3.35 -9.96
C ASN A 49 -5.63 -2.33 -9.02
N THR A 50 -6.46 -1.41 -9.54
CA THR A 50 -7.17 -0.42 -8.71
C THR A 50 -8.41 -0.97 -8.01
N SER A 51 -8.99 -2.05 -8.53
CA SER A 51 -10.11 -2.75 -7.89
C SER A 51 -9.66 -3.74 -6.81
N ASP A 52 -8.37 -4.09 -6.80
CA ASP A 52 -7.74 -4.93 -5.79
C ASP A 52 -7.18 -4.05 -4.64
N PRO A 53 -7.61 -4.24 -3.38
CA PRO A 53 -7.10 -3.50 -2.23
C PRO A 53 -5.57 -3.56 -2.08
N TYR A 54 -4.95 -4.70 -2.41
CA TYR A 54 -3.51 -4.89 -2.31
C TYR A 54 -2.77 -4.19 -3.46
N GLY A 55 -3.30 -4.34 -4.69
CA GLY A 55 -2.76 -3.68 -5.89
C GLY A 55 -2.82 -2.15 -5.82
N LEU A 56 -3.91 -1.63 -5.24
CA LEU A 56 -4.09 -0.20 -4.98
C LEU A 56 -3.08 0.32 -3.94
N GLY A 57 -2.84 -0.43 -2.87
CA GLY A 57 -1.86 -0.05 -1.83
C GLY A 57 -0.42 -0.03 -2.34
N ALA A 58 -0.02 -1.07 -3.10
CA ALA A 58 1.28 -1.11 -3.76
C ALA A 58 1.45 0.06 -4.74
N PHE A 59 0.41 0.37 -5.51
CA PHE A 59 0.39 1.49 -6.44
C PHE A 59 0.46 2.85 -5.73
N MET A 60 -0.27 3.07 -4.64
CA MET A 60 -0.17 4.31 -3.85
C MET A 60 1.22 4.49 -3.24
N THR A 61 1.86 3.42 -2.78
CA THR A 61 3.23 3.46 -2.23
C THR A 61 4.24 3.80 -3.32
N ALA A 62 4.12 3.16 -4.49
CA ALA A 62 4.93 3.46 -5.67
C ALA A 62 4.76 4.93 -6.11
N MET A 63 3.52 5.42 -6.14
CA MET A 63 3.22 6.82 -6.45
C MET A 63 3.80 7.79 -5.42
N ALA A 64 3.68 7.49 -4.12
CA ALA A 64 4.25 8.30 -3.05
C ALA A 64 5.78 8.39 -3.11
N SER A 65 6.42 7.37 -3.69
CA SER A 65 7.87 7.33 -3.85
C SER A 65 8.42 8.38 -4.82
N GLY A 66 7.58 8.94 -5.71
CA GLY A 66 7.92 9.98 -6.68
C GLY A 66 8.93 9.58 -7.77
N GLN A 67 9.47 8.37 -7.72
CA GLN A 67 10.58 7.95 -8.58
C GLN A 67 10.17 7.72 -10.04
N HIS A 68 8.88 7.61 -10.31
CA HIS A 68 8.36 7.34 -11.66
C HIS A 68 8.35 8.57 -12.57
N ALA A 69 8.31 9.79 -12.01
CA ALA A 69 8.23 11.04 -12.78
C ALA A 69 9.36 11.19 -13.81
N LYS A 70 10.57 10.78 -13.39
CA LYS A 70 11.80 10.90 -14.18
C LYS A 70 11.74 10.17 -15.52
N TYR A 71 10.97 9.09 -15.63
CA TYR A 71 10.83 8.34 -16.89
C TYR A 71 9.88 9.01 -17.87
N PHE A 72 8.96 9.84 -17.38
CA PHE A 72 8.06 10.63 -18.21
C PHE A 72 8.72 11.92 -18.71
N GLU A 73 9.48 12.57 -17.84
CA GLU A 73 10.27 13.77 -18.18
C GLU A 73 11.43 13.44 -19.10
N ASP A 74 12.02 12.26 -18.92
CA ASP A 74 13.13 11.75 -19.71
C ASP A 74 12.88 10.29 -20.11
N ALA A 75 12.26 10.11 -21.27
CA ALA A 75 11.94 8.78 -21.81
C ALA A 75 13.21 7.98 -22.11
N SER A 76 14.36 8.62 -22.32
CA SER A 76 15.62 7.89 -22.51
C SER A 76 15.94 7.01 -21.29
N ARG A 77 15.55 7.46 -20.09
CA ARG A 77 15.70 6.70 -18.84
C ARG A 77 14.74 5.51 -18.77
N ALA A 78 13.60 5.56 -19.44
CA ALA A 78 12.65 4.44 -19.48
C ALA A 78 13.26 3.22 -20.20
N PHE A 79 14.22 3.44 -21.09
CA PHE A 79 14.97 2.39 -21.79
C PHE A 79 16.26 1.96 -21.09
N SER A 80 16.65 2.66 -20.02
CA SER A 80 17.78 2.23 -19.19
C SER A 80 17.46 0.90 -18.50
N PRO A 81 18.47 0.11 -18.10
CA PRO A 81 18.24 -1.13 -17.35
C PRO A 81 17.31 -0.93 -16.15
N GLN A 82 17.50 0.16 -15.41
CA GLN A 82 16.66 0.55 -14.28
C GLN A 82 15.20 0.83 -14.68
N GLY A 83 14.98 1.59 -15.76
CA GLY A 83 13.64 1.90 -16.26
C GLY A 83 12.91 0.67 -16.81
N VAL A 84 13.64 -0.27 -17.40
CA VAL A 84 13.11 -1.55 -17.88
C VAL A 84 12.77 -2.48 -16.70
N ASP A 85 13.63 -2.58 -15.70
CA ASP A 85 13.36 -3.37 -14.48
C ASP A 85 12.15 -2.83 -13.73
N GLU A 86 12.05 -1.50 -13.60
CA GLU A 86 10.91 -0.84 -12.99
C GLU A 86 9.62 -1.02 -13.80
N GLY A 87 9.71 -0.87 -15.12
CA GLY A 87 8.63 -1.19 -16.05
C GLY A 87 8.16 -2.64 -15.91
N ASN A 88 9.08 -3.60 -15.80
CA ASN A 88 8.75 -5.00 -15.55
C ASN A 88 8.02 -5.20 -14.21
N GLY A 89 8.43 -4.49 -13.16
CA GLY A 89 7.72 -4.46 -11.88
C GLY A 89 6.29 -3.94 -12.03
N ILE A 90 6.11 -2.82 -12.72
CA ILE A 90 4.78 -2.22 -12.99
C ILE A 90 3.89 -3.21 -13.74
N LEU A 91 4.42 -3.84 -14.79
CA LEU A 91 3.71 -4.85 -15.57
C LEU A 91 3.36 -6.09 -14.75
N GLY A 92 4.23 -6.47 -13.81
CA GLY A 92 3.96 -7.54 -12.86
C GLY A 92 2.74 -7.25 -11.99
N HIS A 93 2.56 -6.01 -11.54
CA HIS A 93 1.37 -5.62 -10.77
C HIS A 93 0.13 -5.44 -11.66
N LEU A 94 0.27 -4.80 -12.83
CA LEU A 94 -0.84 -4.55 -13.76
C LEU A 94 -1.39 -5.85 -14.35
N PHE A 95 -0.51 -6.71 -14.87
CA PHE A 95 -0.88 -7.93 -15.58
C PHE A 95 -0.76 -9.18 -14.71
N GLY A 96 -0.10 -9.13 -13.56
CA GLY A 96 -0.01 -10.23 -12.59
C GLY A 96 1.05 -11.25 -12.92
N SER A 97 1.37 -11.45 -14.21
CA SER A 97 2.42 -12.36 -14.64
C SER A 97 3.12 -11.86 -15.89
N LYS A 98 4.40 -12.25 -16.04
CA LYS A 98 5.20 -11.93 -17.23
C LYS A 98 4.64 -12.62 -18.48
N GLU A 99 3.97 -13.75 -18.30
CA GLU A 99 3.28 -14.50 -19.34
C GLU A 99 2.12 -13.68 -19.91
N LEU A 100 1.34 -13.02 -19.04
CA LEU A 100 0.25 -12.16 -19.50
C LEU A 100 0.80 -10.95 -20.25
N SER A 101 1.86 -10.29 -19.74
CA SER A 101 2.56 -9.22 -20.46
C SER A 101 3.02 -9.65 -21.85
N ARG A 102 3.52 -10.89 -21.98
CA ARG A 102 3.99 -11.47 -23.25
C ARG A 102 2.85 -11.79 -24.19
N ALA A 103 1.72 -12.28 -23.67
CA ALA A 103 0.49 -12.52 -24.43
C ALA A 103 -0.10 -11.20 -24.96
N VAL A 104 -0.10 -10.14 -24.15
CA VAL A 104 -0.51 -8.79 -24.56
C VAL A 104 0.38 -8.28 -25.70
N ALA A 105 1.70 -8.43 -25.60
CA ALA A 105 2.61 -8.09 -26.71
C ALA A 105 2.33 -8.93 -27.97
N SER A 106 1.96 -10.21 -27.83
CA SER A 106 1.58 -11.07 -28.95
C SER A 106 0.33 -10.57 -29.67
N GLN A 107 -0.69 -10.19 -28.91
CA GLN A 107 -1.94 -9.68 -29.45
C GLN A 107 -1.72 -8.32 -30.12
N ALA A 108 -0.95 -7.44 -29.47
CA ALA A 108 -0.63 -6.14 -30.04
C ALA A 108 0.23 -6.25 -31.31
N ALA A 109 1.08 -7.27 -31.44
CA ALA A 109 1.86 -7.53 -32.64
C ALA A 109 0.95 -7.79 -33.86
N GLN A 110 -0.08 -8.62 -33.65
CA GLN A 110 -1.06 -8.96 -34.68
C GLN A 110 -1.89 -7.75 -35.12
N ALA A 111 -2.23 -6.85 -34.19
CA ALA A 111 -3.03 -5.67 -34.49
C ALA A 111 -2.22 -4.52 -35.09
N SER A 112 -0.99 -4.29 -34.62
CA SER A 112 -0.14 -3.17 -35.05
C SER A 112 0.75 -3.48 -36.26
N GLY A 113 0.91 -4.75 -36.63
CA GLY A 113 1.85 -5.18 -37.66
C GLY A 113 3.33 -5.07 -37.25
N ILE A 114 3.61 -4.84 -35.96
CA ILE A 114 4.96 -4.75 -35.40
C ILE A 114 5.38 -6.11 -34.88
N SER A 115 6.68 -6.43 -34.97
CA SER A 115 7.18 -7.69 -34.43
C SER A 115 6.91 -7.82 -32.92
N GLN A 116 6.53 -9.02 -32.49
CA GLN A 116 6.29 -9.32 -31.09
C GLN A 116 7.51 -9.00 -30.22
N GLN A 117 8.72 -9.24 -30.73
CA GLN A 117 9.96 -8.99 -30.00
C GLN A 117 10.16 -7.48 -29.73
N VAL A 118 9.90 -6.62 -30.72
CA VAL A 118 9.96 -5.16 -30.52
C VAL A 118 8.91 -4.72 -29.51
N LEU A 119 7.68 -5.21 -29.60
CA LEU A 119 6.64 -4.87 -28.62
C LEU A 119 6.97 -5.36 -27.22
N GLN A 120 7.54 -6.56 -27.05
CA GLN A 120 7.97 -7.06 -25.75
C GLN A 120 9.06 -6.19 -25.12
N GLN A 121 9.97 -5.63 -25.92
CA GLN A 121 11.01 -4.70 -25.46
C GLN A 121 10.44 -3.31 -25.17
N MET A 122 9.44 -2.89 -25.94
CA MET A 122 8.78 -1.60 -25.78
C MET A 122 7.84 -1.55 -24.57
N LEU A 123 7.18 -2.67 -24.26
CA LEU A 123 6.10 -2.75 -23.29
C LEU A 123 6.51 -2.34 -21.85
N PRO A 124 7.70 -2.72 -21.32
CA PRO A 124 8.22 -2.20 -20.06
C PRO A 124 8.51 -0.70 -20.08
N ALA A 125 9.12 -0.19 -21.15
CA ALA A 125 9.43 1.23 -21.26
C ALA A 125 8.16 2.10 -21.35
N VAL A 126 7.16 1.62 -22.10
CA VAL A 126 5.84 2.27 -22.16
C VAL A 126 5.15 2.24 -20.79
N ALA A 127 5.24 1.14 -20.04
CA ALA A 127 4.67 1.05 -18.70
C ALA A 127 5.29 2.05 -17.72
N SER A 128 6.62 2.19 -17.70
CA SER A 128 7.32 3.16 -16.83
C SER A 128 7.03 4.60 -17.23
N MET A 129 7.00 4.92 -18.53
CA MET A 129 6.58 6.24 -19.02
C MET A 129 5.13 6.57 -18.66
N MET A 130 4.21 5.64 -18.84
CA MET A 130 2.80 5.83 -18.49
C MET A 130 2.61 6.05 -17.00
N MET A 131 3.33 5.30 -16.15
CA MET A 131 3.30 5.49 -14.71
C MET A 131 3.87 6.84 -14.29
N GLY A 132 4.98 7.26 -14.90
CA GLY A 132 5.53 8.59 -14.70
C GLY A 132 4.58 9.70 -15.14
N GLY A 133 3.84 9.50 -16.24
CA GLY A 133 2.87 10.45 -16.76
C GLY A 133 1.63 10.56 -15.89
N LEU A 134 1.12 9.44 -15.38
CA LEU A 134 0.05 9.42 -14.38
C LEU A 134 0.48 10.16 -13.11
N PHE A 135 1.68 9.87 -12.60
CA PHE A 135 2.23 10.59 -11.45
C PHE A 135 2.35 12.08 -11.73
N LYS A 136 2.96 12.47 -12.86
CA LYS A 136 3.15 13.87 -13.24
C LYS A 136 1.83 14.59 -13.41
N GLN A 137 0.81 13.94 -13.96
CA GLN A 137 -0.52 14.50 -14.09
C GLN A 137 -1.19 14.69 -12.72
N THR A 138 -1.11 13.69 -11.84
CA THR A 138 -1.65 13.78 -10.47
C THR A 138 -0.91 14.84 -9.66
N THR A 139 0.41 14.91 -9.75
CA THR A 139 1.24 15.93 -9.08
C THR A 139 0.97 17.32 -9.64
N ASN A 140 0.89 17.49 -10.96
CA ASN A 140 0.53 18.77 -11.57
C ASN A 140 -0.89 19.20 -11.16
N GLN A 141 -1.84 18.26 -11.10
CA GLN A 141 -3.20 18.56 -10.64
C GLN A 141 -3.21 18.91 -9.15
N MET A 142 -2.44 18.22 -8.30
CA MET A 142 -2.30 18.51 -6.87
C MET A 142 -1.59 19.83 -6.61
N GLN A 143 -0.60 20.19 -7.43
CA GLN A 143 0.11 21.47 -7.35
C GLN A 143 -0.76 22.63 -7.83
N ALA A 144 -1.55 22.42 -8.90
CA ALA A 144 -2.57 23.38 -9.36
C ALA A 144 -3.73 23.52 -8.35
N ALA A 145 -4.01 22.47 -7.58
CA ALA A 145 -4.99 22.45 -6.48
C ALA A 145 -4.38 22.85 -5.11
N GLY A 146 -3.17 23.40 -5.07
CA GLY A 146 -2.63 23.99 -3.84
C GLY A 146 -2.12 23.01 -2.78
N GLY A 147 -1.52 21.88 -3.16
CA GLY A 147 -0.67 21.05 -2.28
C GLY A 147 -1.37 20.41 -1.08
N PHE A 148 -0.67 19.51 -0.38
CA PHE A 148 -1.15 18.72 0.77
C PHE A 148 -1.39 19.56 2.05
N GLY A 149 -1.79 20.82 1.89
CA GLY A 149 -2.10 21.78 2.96
C GLY A 149 -3.03 22.92 2.53
N GLY A 150 -3.52 22.93 1.30
CA GLY A 150 -4.41 23.98 0.77
C GLY A 150 -5.73 23.43 0.25
N GLY A 151 -6.71 23.26 1.14
CA GLY A 151 -8.16 23.45 0.94
C GLY A 151 -8.92 22.87 -0.26
N SER A 152 -8.32 22.13 -1.20
CA SER A 152 -9.04 21.67 -2.41
C SER A 152 -8.71 20.24 -2.84
N ASN A 153 -8.38 19.38 -1.88
CA ASN A 153 -8.32 17.95 -2.15
C ASN A 153 -9.76 17.39 -2.15
N PRO A 154 -10.24 16.69 -3.20
CA PRO A 154 -11.58 16.08 -3.21
C PRO A 154 -11.73 14.99 -2.14
N LEU A 155 -10.63 14.34 -1.75
CA LEU A 155 -10.60 13.45 -0.58
C LEU A 155 -10.71 14.25 0.75
N GLY A 156 -10.19 15.48 0.76
CA GLY A 156 -10.34 16.45 1.84
C GLY A 156 -11.78 16.95 1.95
N GLU A 157 -12.48 17.21 0.85
CA GLU A 157 -13.92 17.51 0.85
C GLU A 157 -14.74 16.35 1.42
N ILE A 158 -14.41 15.09 1.08
CA ILE A 158 -15.09 13.91 1.64
C ILE A 158 -14.82 13.76 3.14
N ILE A 159 -13.59 13.98 3.59
CA ILE A 159 -13.22 13.94 5.02
C ILE A 159 -13.82 15.12 5.78
N GLU A 160 -13.87 16.32 5.19
CA GLU A 160 -14.49 17.50 5.77
C GLU A 160 -16.01 17.39 5.80
N GLN A 161 -16.62 16.77 4.80
CA GLN A 161 -18.06 16.46 4.78
C GLN A 161 -18.38 15.38 5.82
N MET A 162 -17.52 14.38 5.99
CA MET A 162 -17.64 13.39 7.06
C MET A 162 -17.40 14.02 8.44
N MET A 163 -16.49 14.99 8.58
CA MET A 163 -16.25 15.72 9.82
C MET A 163 -17.36 16.75 10.11
N ARG A 164 -18.04 17.31 9.10
CA ARG A 164 -19.28 18.09 9.28
C ARG A 164 -20.48 17.21 9.63
N GLN A 165 -20.48 15.95 9.20
CA GLN A 165 -21.53 14.99 9.49
C GLN A 165 -21.31 14.28 10.84
N ALA A 166 -20.06 14.06 11.24
CA ALA A 166 -19.67 13.46 12.51
C ALA A 166 -19.45 14.51 13.62
N GLY A 167 -18.98 15.70 13.26
CA GLY A 167 -18.93 16.89 14.09
C GLY A 167 -20.19 17.70 13.85
N GLY A 168 -21.24 17.39 14.60
CA GLY A 168 -22.56 17.98 14.48
C GLY A 168 -22.54 19.48 14.21
N GLY A 169 -23.17 19.86 13.11
CA GLY A 169 -23.46 21.25 12.82
C GLY A 169 -24.31 21.85 13.94
N ALA A 170 -23.75 22.83 14.63
CA ALA A 170 -24.52 23.84 15.34
C ALA A 170 -24.27 25.17 14.64
N GLN A 171 -25.16 25.51 13.71
CA GLN A 171 -25.40 26.90 13.36
C GLN A 171 -25.82 27.62 14.66
N ALA A 172 -25.19 28.76 14.94
CA ALA A 172 -25.58 29.60 16.06
C ALA A 172 -26.88 30.34 15.74
N PRO A 173 -27.85 30.33 16.66
CA PRO A 173 -28.67 31.50 16.94
C PRO A 173 -28.38 32.03 18.34
N GLN A 174 -28.37 33.35 18.46
CA GLN A 174 -28.39 34.07 19.73
C GLN A 174 -29.52 33.55 20.64
N GLN A 175 -29.23 33.30 21.92
CA GLN A 175 -29.82 33.99 23.08
C GLN A 175 -29.67 33.20 24.41
N ARG A 176 -29.28 33.97 25.44
CA ARG A 176 -29.61 33.88 26.88
C ARG A 176 -29.17 32.66 27.73
N GLN A 177 -28.23 32.96 28.64
CA GLN A 177 -28.25 32.75 30.10
C GLN A 177 -28.89 31.48 30.68
N GLY A 178 -28.08 30.64 31.34
CA GLY A 178 -28.51 29.72 32.41
C GLY A 178 -27.46 28.65 32.78
N PRO A 179 -27.31 28.21 34.05
CA PRO A 179 -26.05 27.70 34.61
C PRO A 179 -25.96 26.17 34.81
N GLY A 180 -24.77 25.61 34.51
CA GLY A 180 -24.14 24.40 35.10
C GLY A 180 -24.85 23.02 34.96
N PRO A 181 -24.28 21.95 35.51
CA PRO A 181 -22.98 21.34 35.23
C PRO A 181 -23.11 19.81 35.03
N MET A 182 -22.42 19.22 34.05
CA MET A 182 -22.06 17.78 34.08
C MET A 182 -20.69 17.57 33.44
N ASP A 183 -19.76 17.17 34.30
CA ASP A 183 -18.34 16.89 34.08
C ASP A 183 -18.04 16.02 32.87
N ASN A 184 -17.14 16.51 32.00
CA ASN A 184 -16.49 15.67 30.99
C ASN A 184 -15.05 15.36 31.44
N PRO A 185 -14.75 14.14 31.93
CA PRO A 185 -13.45 13.79 32.52
C PRO A 185 -12.29 13.85 31.51
N LEU A 186 -12.59 13.72 30.22
CA LEU A 186 -11.63 13.84 29.12
C LEU A 186 -11.09 15.27 28.97
N GLY A 187 -11.90 16.29 29.30
CA GLY A 187 -11.47 17.69 29.25
C GLY A 187 -10.45 18.04 30.33
N LYS A 188 -10.54 17.38 31.49
CA LYS A 188 -9.63 17.59 32.62
C LYS A 188 -8.23 17.03 32.34
N VAL A 189 -8.16 15.85 31.73
CA VAL A 189 -6.87 15.23 31.32
C VAL A 189 -6.19 16.05 30.23
N LEU A 190 -6.95 16.60 29.28
CA LEU A 190 -6.39 17.47 28.24
C LEU A 190 -5.88 18.81 28.81
N GLN A 191 -6.55 19.34 29.84
CA GLN A 191 -6.13 20.56 30.53
C GLN A 191 -4.88 20.35 31.40
N ASP A 192 -4.74 19.19 32.05
CA ASP A 192 -3.53 18.86 32.83
C ASP A 192 -2.33 18.57 31.92
N MET A 193 -2.55 17.97 30.74
CA MET A 193 -1.48 17.70 29.78
C MET A 193 -1.07 18.94 28.97
N PHE A 194 -1.96 19.93 28.83
CA PHE A 194 -1.74 21.12 28.00
C PHE A 194 -1.55 22.42 28.81
N GLY A 195 -1.78 22.40 30.14
CA GLY A 195 -1.83 23.61 30.98
C GLY A 195 -0.91 23.63 32.20
N GLY A 196 -0.05 22.63 32.40
CA GLY A 196 0.84 22.55 33.58
C GLY A 196 2.24 23.06 33.30
N GLY A 197 2.55 24.32 33.63
CA GLY A 197 3.95 24.78 33.64
C GLY A 197 4.15 26.30 33.71
N ALA A 198 3.65 26.96 34.75
CA ALA A 198 4.07 28.31 35.09
C ALA A 198 4.97 28.27 36.33
N GLN A 199 6.26 28.57 36.16
CA GLN A 199 7.13 29.14 37.20
C GLN A 199 8.34 29.85 36.55
N GLN A 200 8.51 31.12 36.92
CA GLN A 200 9.70 31.98 36.78
C GLN A 200 10.06 32.46 38.22
N PRO A 201 11.22 33.11 38.53
CA PRO A 201 12.34 33.60 37.67
C PRO A 201 13.79 33.42 38.25
N GLN A 202 14.86 33.59 37.44
CA GLN A 202 16.09 34.39 37.79
C GLN A 202 17.19 34.51 36.68
N SER A 203 17.50 35.76 36.32
CA SER A 203 18.78 36.47 35.97
C SER A 203 19.88 35.99 34.95
N GLN A 204 19.98 36.75 33.82
CA GLN A 204 21.13 37.34 33.04
C GLN A 204 22.37 36.53 32.53
N PRO A 205 23.15 36.99 31.50
CA PRO A 205 22.80 37.53 30.16
C PRO A 205 23.67 36.99 28.97
N GLN A 206 23.22 37.28 27.73
CA GLN A 206 23.96 37.38 26.43
C GLN A 206 24.62 36.15 25.77
N GLN A 207 24.11 35.78 24.56
CA GLN A 207 24.91 35.62 23.32
C GLN A 207 24.05 35.43 22.04
N ALA A 208 24.45 36.17 21.00
CA ALA A 208 24.18 36.21 19.55
C ALA A 208 22.95 35.51 18.86
N PRO A 209 22.36 36.14 17.82
CA PRO A 209 21.25 35.58 17.05
C PRO A 209 21.71 34.53 16.02
N SER A 210 21.03 33.37 16.01
CA SER A 210 21.18 32.34 14.97
C SER A 210 20.03 32.45 13.94
N PRO A 211 20.30 32.38 12.62
CA PRO A 211 19.36 32.71 11.56
C PRO A 211 18.43 31.56 11.11
N TYR A 212 18.20 30.53 11.94
CA TYR A 212 17.25 29.46 11.63
C TYR A 212 16.26 29.28 12.79
N GLY A 213 14.99 29.51 12.49
CA GLY A 213 13.91 29.71 13.46
C GLY A 213 13.59 28.52 14.35
N ASP A 214 13.03 28.86 15.52
CA ASP A 214 12.42 27.97 16.51
C ASP A 214 11.42 27.01 15.84
N ASN A 215 11.84 25.77 15.61
CA ASN A 215 10.95 24.66 15.27
C ASN A 215 10.99 23.65 16.42
N PRO A 216 9.87 23.38 17.12
CA PRO A 216 9.83 22.48 18.27
C PRO A 216 10.19 21.03 17.91
N LEU A 217 9.99 20.63 16.65
CA LEU A 217 10.42 19.35 16.10
C LEU A 217 11.95 19.21 16.04
N GLY A 218 12.67 20.32 15.85
CA GLY A 218 14.13 20.34 15.85
C GLY A 218 14.74 20.10 17.23
N LYS A 219 14.11 20.64 18.29
CA LYS A 219 14.51 20.39 19.68
C LYS A 219 14.34 18.91 20.08
N VAL A 220 13.24 18.28 19.68
CA VAL A 220 13.00 16.85 19.95
C VAL A 220 13.99 15.96 19.20
N LEU A 221 14.32 16.30 17.95
CA LEU A 221 15.32 15.57 17.17
C LEU A 221 16.74 15.76 17.73
N GLN A 222 17.06 16.93 18.26
CA GLN A 222 18.31 17.20 18.96
C GLN A 222 18.42 16.41 20.27
N ASP A 223 17.33 16.26 21.02
CA ASP A 223 17.32 15.42 22.23
C ASP A 223 17.43 13.92 21.90
N MET A 224 16.78 13.48 20.81
CA MET A 224 16.81 12.08 20.38
C MET A 224 18.14 11.69 19.72
N PHE A 225 18.84 12.65 19.10
CA PHE A 225 20.09 12.43 18.38
C PHE A 225 21.34 12.90 19.16
N GLY A 226 21.16 13.68 20.23
CA GLY A 226 22.23 14.25 21.07
C GLY A 226 22.45 13.55 22.41
N GLY A 227 21.59 12.61 22.79
CA GLY A 227 21.72 11.83 24.02
C GLY A 227 22.70 10.67 23.88
N GLY A 228 24.01 10.94 23.86
CA GLY A 228 25.01 9.89 23.72
C GLY A 228 26.46 10.32 23.93
N ALA A 229 26.81 10.78 25.13
CA ALA A 229 28.21 10.93 25.53
C ALA A 229 28.40 10.62 27.02
N GLN A 230 28.57 9.34 27.34
CA GLN A 230 29.28 8.89 28.53
C GLN A 230 30.47 8.05 28.08
N GLN A 231 31.69 8.55 28.37
CA GLN A 231 32.92 7.78 28.29
C GLN A 231 32.92 6.67 29.34
N PRO A 232 33.56 5.52 29.04
CA PRO A 232 34.73 5.18 29.85
C PRO A 232 35.92 4.59 29.07
N GLN A 233 37.11 4.92 29.61
CA GLN A 233 38.40 4.23 29.69
C GLN A 233 38.79 3.08 28.74
N SER A 234 40.05 3.18 28.31
CA SER A 234 40.84 2.29 27.45
C SER A 234 41.64 1.22 28.21
N GLN A 235 41.64 -0.03 27.68
CA GLN A 235 42.80 -0.94 27.58
C GLN A 235 42.52 -2.10 26.58
N PRO A 236 43.54 -2.75 25.97
CA PRO A 236 43.42 -3.41 24.66
C PRO A 236 43.44 -4.95 24.64
N GLN A 237 43.15 -5.48 23.44
CA GLN A 237 43.42 -6.84 22.88
C GLN A 237 42.32 -7.91 23.02
N GLN A 238 41.70 -8.26 21.88
CA GLN A 238 41.85 -9.53 21.14
C GLN A 238 40.81 -9.62 20.01
N ALA A 239 41.24 -10.09 18.83
CA ALA A 239 40.38 -10.57 17.73
C ALA A 239 40.54 -12.11 17.64
N PRO A 240 39.73 -12.89 16.88
CA PRO A 240 38.61 -12.54 15.99
C PRO A 240 37.37 -13.49 16.09
N SER A 241 36.23 -13.13 15.47
CA SER A 241 35.26 -14.07 14.86
C SER A 241 34.27 -13.32 13.95
N PRO A 242 34.14 -13.68 12.65
CA PRO A 242 33.31 -12.95 11.68
C PRO A 242 31.88 -13.49 11.52
N TYR A 243 31.33 -14.20 12.50
CA TYR A 243 29.93 -14.63 12.52
C TYR A 243 29.48 -14.84 13.97
N GLY A 244 28.59 -14.00 14.49
CA GLY A 244 27.92 -14.30 15.75
C GLY A 244 27.59 -13.10 16.62
N ASP A 245 26.70 -12.22 16.18
CA ASP A 245 25.82 -11.49 17.10
C ASP A 245 24.57 -11.00 16.35
N ASN A 246 23.74 -11.95 15.91
CA ASN A 246 22.39 -11.63 15.44
C ASN A 246 21.40 -11.99 16.57
N PRO A 247 20.55 -11.04 17.02
CA PRO A 247 19.54 -11.31 18.05
C PRO A 247 18.54 -12.39 17.62
N LEU A 248 18.39 -12.60 16.31
CA LEU A 248 17.62 -13.69 15.70
C LEU A 248 18.18 -15.09 16.03
N GLY A 249 19.50 -15.21 16.22
CA GLY A 249 20.16 -16.47 16.59
C GLY A 249 19.87 -16.88 18.04
N LYS A 250 19.78 -15.92 18.96
CA LYS A 250 19.39 -16.18 20.37
C LYS A 250 17.94 -16.65 20.48
N VAL A 251 17.02 -16.03 19.73
CA VAL A 251 15.61 -16.44 19.71
C VAL A 251 15.43 -17.84 19.10
N LEU A 252 16.19 -18.17 18.05
CA LEU A 252 16.16 -19.51 17.45
C LEU A 252 16.76 -20.57 18.38
N GLN A 253 17.81 -20.22 19.15
CA GLN A 253 18.40 -21.09 20.17
C GLN A 253 17.46 -21.35 21.34
N ASP A 254 16.68 -20.35 21.79
CA ASP A 254 15.66 -20.52 22.83
C ASP A 254 14.46 -21.36 22.32
N MET A 255 14.07 -21.17 21.06
CA MET A 255 12.95 -21.93 20.47
C MET A 255 13.33 -23.38 20.13
N PHE A 256 14.59 -23.65 19.84
CA PHE A 256 15.09 -24.98 19.44
C PHE A 256 15.84 -25.72 20.57
N GLY A 257 16.21 -25.03 21.66
CA GLY A 257 16.96 -25.58 22.79
C GLY A 257 16.09 -26.02 23.98
N GLY A 258 14.79 -25.73 23.98
CA GLY A 258 13.85 -26.13 25.02
C GLY A 258 13.37 -27.58 24.87
N GLY A 259 14.26 -28.57 25.05
CA GLY A 259 13.83 -29.97 24.94
C GLY A 259 14.91 -31.02 25.13
N ALA A 260 15.57 -31.07 26.28
CA ALA A 260 16.31 -32.26 26.71
C ALA A 260 16.58 -32.26 28.22
N GLN A 261 15.58 -32.60 29.02
CA GLN A 261 15.82 -33.10 30.37
C GLN A 261 16.25 -34.57 30.26
N GLN A 262 17.47 -34.86 30.72
CA GLN A 262 18.00 -36.20 30.92
C GLN A 262 17.16 -36.98 31.95
N PRO A 263 16.85 -38.27 31.72
CA PRO A 263 16.53 -39.20 32.78
C PRO A 263 17.76 -40.00 33.20
N GLN A 264 17.87 -40.12 34.52
CA GLN A 264 18.87 -40.89 35.26
C GLN A 264 18.66 -42.40 35.07
N GLN A 265 19.77 -43.13 35.01
CA GLN A 265 19.86 -44.58 34.76
C GLN A 265 19.16 -45.42 35.84
N SER A 266 18.47 -46.49 35.41
CA SER A 266 18.11 -47.66 36.23
C SER A 266 17.99 -48.91 35.33
N GLN A 267 18.56 -50.02 35.78
CA GLN A 267 18.81 -51.29 35.07
C GLN A 267 17.55 -52.20 34.88
N PRO A 268 17.64 -53.32 34.10
CA PRO A 268 16.56 -53.84 33.27
C PRO A 268 15.77 -55.02 33.86
N GLN A 269 14.49 -55.17 33.45
CA GLN A 269 13.76 -56.44 33.49
C GLN A 269 12.85 -56.62 32.26
N PRO A 270 12.78 -57.83 31.65
CA PRO A 270 11.97 -58.07 30.46
C PRO A 270 10.64 -58.75 30.80
N ARG A 271 9.49 -58.12 30.56
CA ARG A 271 8.19 -58.84 30.53
C ARG A 271 7.18 -58.26 29.52
N GLN A 272 6.98 -59.08 28.47
CA GLN A 272 5.71 -59.51 27.87
C GLN A 272 4.72 -58.45 27.34
N ALA A 273 4.43 -58.57 26.03
CA ALA A 273 3.30 -57.93 25.36
C ALA A 273 1.95 -58.39 25.93
N PRO A 274 0.93 -57.52 25.91
CA PRO A 274 -0.30 -57.91 25.21
C PRO A 274 -0.96 -56.77 24.40
N GLN A 275 -1.18 -57.11 23.13
CA GLN A 275 -2.39 -56.90 22.32
C GLN A 275 -3.08 -55.52 22.29
N GLN A 276 -3.07 -55.01 21.06
CA GLN A 276 -3.80 -53.87 20.52
C GLN A 276 -5.31 -53.96 20.79
N ARG A 277 -5.93 -52.84 21.17
CA ARG A 277 -7.35 -52.55 20.89
C ARG A 277 -7.40 -51.49 19.80
N PRO A 278 -8.21 -51.64 18.73
CA PRO A 278 -8.36 -50.60 17.72
C PRO A 278 -9.11 -49.41 18.32
N ALA A 279 -8.55 -48.20 18.21
CA ALA A 279 -9.28 -46.96 18.43
C ALA A 279 -10.14 -46.62 17.20
N PRO A 280 -11.32 -45.98 17.39
CA PRO A 280 -12.26 -45.69 16.31
C PRO A 280 -11.66 -44.71 15.29
N GLN A 281 -11.82 -45.00 14.00
CA GLN A 281 -11.33 -44.17 12.89
C GLN A 281 -12.07 -42.83 12.83
N PRO A 282 -11.37 -41.69 12.73
CA PRO A 282 -11.99 -40.40 12.42
C PRO A 282 -12.56 -40.43 10.99
N GLN A 283 -13.82 -40.01 10.85
CA GLN A 283 -14.48 -39.84 9.55
C GLN A 283 -13.68 -38.87 8.67
N ALA A 284 -13.12 -39.39 7.58
CA ALA A 284 -12.45 -38.60 6.56
C ALA A 284 -13.49 -37.93 5.65
N ASN A 285 -13.24 -36.67 5.28
CA ASN A 285 -13.95 -36.01 4.18
C ASN A 285 -13.77 -36.82 2.87
N PRO A 286 -14.70 -36.76 1.91
CA PRO A 286 -14.70 -37.59 0.69
C PRO A 286 -13.43 -37.47 -0.17
N SER A 287 -12.59 -36.47 0.10
CA SER A 287 -11.31 -36.24 -0.57
C SER A 287 -10.10 -36.90 0.12
N GLY A 288 -10.29 -37.64 1.23
CA GLY A 288 -9.24 -38.40 1.92
C GLY A 288 -8.11 -37.57 2.56
N ARG A 289 -8.28 -36.24 2.66
CA ARG A 289 -7.29 -35.33 3.24
C ARG A 289 -7.64 -34.96 4.69
N PRO A 290 -6.64 -34.80 5.58
CA PRO A 290 -6.85 -34.27 6.92
C PRO A 290 -7.42 -32.84 6.84
N ARG A 291 -8.39 -32.54 7.71
CA ARG A 291 -9.09 -31.26 7.75
C ARG A 291 -8.10 -30.16 8.11
N ASN A 292 -7.91 -29.18 7.22
CA ASN A 292 -7.04 -28.03 7.46
C ASN A 292 -7.86 -26.80 7.89
N PRO A 293 -7.29 -25.87 8.68
CA PRO A 293 -7.96 -24.61 9.04
C PRO A 293 -8.43 -23.80 7.83
N PHE A 294 -7.76 -23.99 6.69
CA PHE A 294 -8.11 -23.41 5.40
C PHE A 294 -9.41 -23.98 4.80
N ASP A 295 -9.76 -25.24 5.06
CA ASP A 295 -11.04 -25.83 4.63
C ASP A 295 -12.21 -25.20 5.39
N ASP A 296 -12.06 -24.93 6.69
CA ASP A 296 -13.10 -24.26 7.49
C ASP A 296 -13.26 -22.79 7.07
N LEU A 297 -12.16 -22.13 6.70
CA LEU A 297 -12.19 -20.76 6.18
C LEU A 297 -12.83 -20.70 4.78
N PHE A 298 -12.52 -21.64 3.90
CA PHE A 298 -13.12 -21.73 2.57
C PHE A 298 -14.59 -22.11 2.64
N GLY A 299 -14.95 -23.04 3.52
CA GLY A 299 -16.34 -23.39 3.81
C GLY A 299 -17.14 -22.17 4.28
N LYS A 300 -16.59 -21.40 5.23
CA LYS A 300 -17.20 -20.15 5.69
C LYS A 300 -17.34 -19.10 4.58
N MET A 301 -16.31 -18.92 3.75
CA MET A 301 -16.40 -17.97 2.62
C MET A 301 -17.42 -18.38 1.57
N PHE A 302 -17.53 -19.68 1.26
CA PHE A 302 -18.53 -20.19 0.33
C PHE A 302 -19.95 -19.97 0.86
N GLU A 303 -20.17 -20.24 2.14
CA GLU A 303 -21.45 -20.02 2.81
C GLU A 303 -21.82 -18.53 2.88
N THR A 304 -20.86 -17.66 3.19
CA THR A 304 -21.06 -16.20 3.16
C THR A 304 -21.40 -15.69 1.76
N GLY A 305 -20.78 -16.24 0.71
CA GLY A 305 -21.10 -15.88 -0.69
C GLY A 305 -22.51 -16.29 -1.11
N ALA A 306 -22.98 -17.44 -0.64
CA ALA A 306 -24.36 -17.88 -0.86
C ALA A 306 -25.37 -16.97 -0.13
N GLN A 307 -25.11 -16.65 1.15
CA GLN A 307 -25.96 -15.76 1.94
C GLN A 307 -26.03 -14.34 1.34
N GLN A 308 -24.91 -13.80 0.88
CA GLN A 308 -24.86 -12.47 0.27
C GLN A 308 -25.68 -12.39 -1.04
N ARG A 309 -25.73 -13.49 -1.80
CA ARG A 309 -26.57 -13.60 -3.00
C ARG A 309 -28.06 -13.65 -2.65
N ASP A 310 -28.43 -14.29 -1.55
CA ASP A 310 -29.82 -14.35 -1.09
C ASP A 310 -30.29 -13.02 -0.51
N ASP A 311 -29.44 -12.32 0.25
CA ASP A 311 -29.73 -10.99 0.77
C ASP A 311 -29.83 -9.95 -0.34
N TYR A 312 -29.00 -10.06 -1.38
CA TYR A 312 -29.11 -9.21 -2.57
C TYR A 312 -30.44 -9.44 -3.29
N GLN A 313 -30.83 -10.70 -3.51
CA GLN A 313 -32.12 -11.03 -4.13
C GLN A 313 -33.31 -10.46 -3.32
N LYS A 314 -33.32 -10.65 -2.00
CA LYS A 314 -34.35 -10.09 -1.11
C LYS A 314 -34.37 -8.56 -1.13
N SER A 315 -33.20 -7.92 -1.19
CA SER A 315 -33.11 -6.45 -1.25
C SER A 315 -33.69 -5.90 -2.56
N VAL A 316 -33.45 -6.59 -3.68
CA VAL A 316 -33.98 -6.23 -5.00
C VAL A 316 -35.50 -6.46 -5.04
N GLU A 317 -35.98 -7.57 -4.50
CA GLU A 317 -37.42 -7.83 -4.36
C GLU A 317 -38.12 -6.78 -3.49
N SER A 318 -37.52 -6.39 -2.36
CA SER A 318 -38.07 -5.35 -1.49
C SER A 318 -38.15 -3.99 -2.17
N ILE A 319 -37.14 -3.61 -2.96
CA ILE A 319 -37.16 -2.36 -3.74
C ILE A 319 -38.27 -2.42 -4.80
N PHE A 320 -38.44 -3.58 -5.45
CA PHE A 320 -39.45 -3.77 -6.48
C PHE A 320 -40.87 -3.75 -5.92
N ASP A 321 -41.10 -4.38 -4.76
CA ASP A 321 -42.38 -4.33 -4.04
C ASP A 321 -42.69 -2.93 -3.52
N GLN A 322 -41.70 -2.21 -3.00
CA GLN A 322 -41.87 -0.83 -2.55
C GLN A 322 -42.20 0.10 -3.73
N PHE A 323 -41.59 -0.12 -4.90
CA PHE A 323 -41.88 0.62 -6.12
C PHE A 323 -43.28 0.32 -6.66
N LYS A 324 -43.66 -0.96 -6.74
CA LYS A 324 -44.99 -1.39 -7.19
C LYS A 324 -46.10 -0.86 -6.30
N ARG A 325 -45.93 -0.99 -4.98
CA ARG A 325 -46.88 -0.48 -3.97
C ARG A 325 -46.99 1.06 -3.98
N GLY A 326 -45.95 1.75 -4.45
CA GLY A 326 -45.97 3.19 -4.70
C GLY A 326 -46.78 3.60 -5.94
N MET A 327 -46.79 2.77 -6.99
CA MET A 327 -47.58 3.02 -8.20
C MET A 327 -49.07 2.73 -8.01
N ASP A 328 -49.45 1.70 -7.25
CA ASP A 328 -50.87 1.38 -6.96
C ASP A 328 -51.58 2.41 -6.05
N ARG A 329 -50.85 3.39 -5.50
CA ARG A 329 -51.39 4.45 -4.62
C ARG A 329 -51.65 5.79 -5.33
N ARG A 330 -51.58 5.84 -6.67
CA ARG A 330 -51.95 7.01 -7.46
C ARG A 330 -53.18 6.75 -8.31
#